data_AF-A0A8T3TAW5-F1
#
_entry.id   AF-A0A8T3TAW5-F1
#
_cell.length_a   1.000
_cell.length_b   1.000
_cell.length_c   1.000
_cell.angle_alpha   90.00
_cell.angle_beta   90.00
_cell.angle_gamma   90.00
#
_symmetry.space_group_name_H-M   'P 1'
#
loop_
_entity.id
_entity.type
_entity.pdbx_description
1 polymer ?
#
loop_
_entity_poly.entity_id
_entity_poly.type
_entity_poly.pdbx_seq_one_letter_code
_entity_poly.pdbx_strand_id
1 'polypeptide(L)' 'MSNGSSSGSQPADEVTVVPFGDSAVLALLGNRIDMRLNARAHALADRLRRLRVDDPRLGRPVPAHASVLLPYDCSV' A
#
# COMPACT_ATOMS: atom_id res chain seq x y z
N MET A 1 -0.61 -36.90 -23.33
CA MET A 1 0.34 -36.06 -22.55
C MET A 1 0.44 -34.73 -23.27
N SER A 2 -0.28 -33.71 -22.81
CA SER A 2 -0.24 -32.36 -23.39
C SER A 2 0.01 -31.39 -22.25
N ASN A 3 1.20 -30.81 -22.21
CA ASN A 3 1.59 -29.84 -21.19
C ASN A 3 0.82 -28.54 -21.39
N GLY A 4 -0.08 -28.23 -20.45
CA GLY A 4 -0.63 -26.89 -20.29
C GLY A 4 0.49 -25.95 -19.87
N SER A 5 0.97 -25.14 -20.82
CA SER A 5 1.78 -23.95 -20.50
C SER A 5 0.83 -22.87 -19.99
N SER A 6 0.46 -22.95 -18.72
CA SER A 6 -0.17 -21.83 -18.02
C SER A 6 0.91 -20.76 -17.83
N SER A 7 1.03 -19.88 -18.83
CA SER A 7 1.68 -18.58 -18.67
C SER A 7 0.84 -17.78 -17.67
N GLY A 8 1.02 -18.07 -16.38
CA GLY A 8 0.41 -17.31 -15.30
C GLY A 8 1.02 -15.92 -15.30
N SER A 9 0.35 -14.96 -15.95
CA SER A 9 0.48 -13.56 -15.54
C SER A 9 0.18 -13.53 -14.05
N GLN A 10 1.22 -13.42 -13.21
CA GLN A 10 1.01 -13.13 -11.80
C GLN A 10 0.17 -11.85 -11.76
N PRO A 11 -1.02 -11.86 -11.11
CA PRO A 11 -1.77 -10.62 -10.94
C PRO A 11 -0.82 -9.62 -10.28
N ALA A 12 -0.71 -8.43 -10.86
CA ALA A 12 0.12 -7.36 -10.33
C ALA A 12 -0.19 -7.20 -8.84
N ASP A 13 0.81 -7.43 -7.98
CA ASP A 13 0.65 -7.65 -6.53
C ASP A 13 -0.55 -6.90 -5.95
N GLU A 14 -1.58 -7.66 -5.61
CA GLU A 14 -2.83 -7.16 -5.05
C GLU A 14 -2.55 -6.43 -3.74
N VAL A 15 -2.99 -5.18 -3.65
CA VAL A 15 -2.80 -4.37 -2.44
C VAL A 15 -3.81 -4.83 -1.40
N THR A 16 -3.33 -5.33 -0.28
CA THR A 16 -4.19 -5.67 0.87
C THR A 16 -4.21 -4.50 1.84
N VAL A 17 -5.41 -4.01 2.19
CA VAL A 17 -5.57 -2.96 3.20
C VAL A 17 -6.12 -3.58 4.47
N VAL A 18 -5.40 -3.40 5.58
CA VAL A 18 -5.79 -3.94 6.88
C VAL A 18 -5.85 -2.82 7.93
N PRO A 19 -6.70 -2.95 8.97
CA PRO A 19 -6.65 -2.06 10.12
C PRO A 19 -5.28 -2.09 10.81
N PHE A 20 -4.86 -0.96 11.37
CA PHE A 20 -3.66 -0.87 12.19
C PHE A 20 -3.91 0.04 13.40
N GLY A 21 -4.12 -0.57 14.57
CA GLY A 21 -4.62 0.15 15.74
C GLY A 21 -6.01 0.74 15.49
N ASP A 22 -6.34 1.81 16.22
CA ASP A 22 -7.70 2.38 16.23
C ASP A 22 -7.92 3.51 15.22
N SER A 23 -6.84 4.07 14.68
CA SER A 23 -6.89 5.28 13.85
C SER A 23 -5.85 5.26 12.72
N ALA A 24 -5.60 4.07 12.16
CA ALA A 24 -4.79 3.92 10.96
C ALA A 24 -5.17 2.67 10.16
N VAL A 25 -4.81 2.70 8.88
CA VAL A 25 -4.78 1.51 8.02
C VAL A 25 -3.37 1.25 7.51
N LEU A 26 -3.05 -0.02 7.28
CA LEU A 26 -1.81 -0.46 6.66
C LEU A 26 -2.12 -1.04 5.28
N ALA A 27 -1.57 -0.41 4.23
CA ALA A 27 -1.62 -0.94 2.88
C ALA A 27 -0.37 -1.82 2.63
N LEU A 28 -0.57 -3.13 2.52
CA LEU A 28 0.44 -4.12 2.20
C LEU A 28 0.56 -4.26 0.67
N LEU A 29 1.77 -4.08 0.15
CA LEU A 29 2.08 -4.20 -1.28
C LEU A 29 2.80 -5.52 -1.60
N GLY A 30 3.24 -6.24 -0.58
CA GLY A 30 3.96 -7.50 -0.66
C GLY A 30 4.63 -7.85 0.68
N ASN A 31 5.35 -8.96 0.73
CA ASN A 31 5.98 -9.49 1.94
C ASN A 31 7.50 -9.75 1.80
N ARG A 32 8.11 -9.26 0.72
CA ARG A 32 9.54 -9.43 0.43
C ARG A 32 10.27 -8.09 0.49
N ILE A 33 11.54 -8.14 0.88
CA ILE A 33 12.46 -7.01 0.70
C ILE A 33 12.81 -6.95 -0.79
N ASP A 34 12.18 -6.01 -1.50
CA ASP A 34 12.33 -5.83 -2.93
C ASP A 34 12.34 -4.33 -3.28
N MET A 35 13.29 -3.91 -4.13
CA MET A 35 13.48 -2.50 -4.46
C MET A 35 12.30 -1.89 -5.24
N ARG A 36 11.60 -2.69 -6.05
CA ARG A 36 10.38 -2.26 -6.75
C ARG A 36 9.21 -2.08 -5.78
N LEU A 37 9.08 -2.96 -4.77
CA LEU A 37 8.08 -2.79 -3.72
C LEU A 37 8.35 -1.54 -2.88
N ASN A 38 9.61 -1.29 -2.53
CA ASN A 38 10.00 -0.09 -1.80
C ASN A 38 9.67 1.17 -2.62
N ALA A 39 10.02 1.19 -3.92
CA ALA A 39 9.68 2.31 -4.81
C ALA A 39 8.15 2.51 -4.90
N ARG A 40 7.36 1.43 -4.97
CA ARG A 40 5.89 1.51 -4.97
C ARG A 40 5.35 2.07 -3.65
N ALA A 41 5.90 1.67 -2.50
CA ALA A 41 5.49 2.18 -1.19
C ALA A 41 5.74 3.69 -1.06
N HIS A 42 6.93 4.15 -1.48
CA HIS A 42 7.24 5.58 -1.50
C HIS A 42 6.34 6.36 -2.46
N ALA A 43 6.11 5.86 -3.67
CA ALA A 43 5.22 6.48 -4.64
C ALA A 43 3.76 6.58 -4.14
N LEU A 44 3.27 5.55 -3.44
CA LEU A 44 1.95 5.57 -2.82
C LEU A 44 1.89 6.60 -1.69
N ALA A 45 2.90 6.66 -0.82
CA ALA A 45 2.96 7.67 0.24
C ALA A 45 2.96 9.10 -0.32
N ASP A 46 3.63 9.36 -1.46
CA ASP A 46 3.59 10.65 -2.14
C ASP A 46 2.20 11.02 -2.68
N ARG A 47 1.45 10.03 -3.20
CA ARG A 47 0.07 10.26 -3.64
C ARG A 47 -0.85 10.57 -2.47
N LEU A 48 -0.73 9.82 -1.37
CA LEU A 48 -1.51 10.05 -0.15
C LEU A 48 -1.19 11.41 0.49
N ARG A 49 0.05 11.88 0.42
CA ARG A 49 0.41 13.24 0.87
C ARG A 49 -0.30 14.34 0.08
N ARG A 50 -0.51 14.13 -1.21
CA ARG A 50 -1.29 15.07 -2.06
C ARG A 50 -2.77 15.01 -1.71
N LEU A 51 -3.32 13.80 -1.56
CA LEU A 51 -4.73 13.62 -1.15
C LEU A 51 -5.05 14.28 0.19
N ARG A 52 -4.11 14.26 1.14
CA ARG A 52 -4.25 14.95 2.43
C ARG A 52 -4.46 16.46 2.31
N VAL A 53 -4.03 17.09 1.21
CA VAL A 53 -4.30 18.52 0.97
C VAL A 53 -5.81 18.77 0.84
N ASP A 54 -6.52 17.81 0.24
CA ASP A 54 -7.96 17.88 -0.02
C ASP A 54 -8.80 17.22 1.08
N ASP A 55 -8.23 16.28 1.85
CA ASP A 55 -8.89 15.63 3.00
C ASP A 55 -8.05 15.76 4.29
N PRO A 56 -8.38 16.71 5.18
CA PRO A 56 -7.63 16.94 6.42
C PRO A 56 -7.77 15.81 7.44
N ARG A 57 -8.72 14.88 7.25
CA ARG A 57 -8.87 13.67 8.09
C ARG A 57 -7.70 12.70 7.88
N LEU A 58 -6.95 12.83 6.78
CA LEU A 58 -5.78 12.00 6.55
C LEU A 58 -4.57 12.51 7.33
N GLY A 59 -3.98 11.62 8.12
CA GLY A 59 -2.71 11.84 8.78
C GLY A 59 -1.51 11.77 7.83
N ARG A 60 -0.30 11.84 8.38
CA ARG A 60 0.93 11.77 7.59
C ARG A 60 1.21 10.32 7.15
N PRO A 61 1.27 10.01 5.84
CA PRO A 61 1.60 8.66 5.37
C PRO A 61 3.06 8.30 5.65
N VAL A 62 3.29 7.08 6.14
CA VAL A 62 4.61 6.54 6.47
C VAL A 62 4.90 5.31 5.59
N PRO A 63 5.78 5.44 4.59
CA PRO A 63 6.20 4.29 3.78
C PRO A 63 7.17 3.40 4.55
N ALA A 64 7.06 2.09 4.32
CA ALA A 64 8.02 1.06 4.68
C ALA A 64 8.45 0.27 3.42
N HIS A 65 9.28 -0.76 3.59
CA HIS A 65 9.90 -1.47 2.45
C HIS A 65 8.90 -2.14 1.49
N ALA A 66 7.70 -2.52 1.96
CA ALA A 66 6.66 -3.16 1.16
C ALA A 66 5.24 -2.79 1.63
N SER A 67 5.09 -1.69 2.36
CA SER A 67 3.81 -1.24 2.90
C SER A 67 3.76 0.27 3.13
N VAL A 68 2.56 0.81 3.33
CA VAL A 68 2.36 2.20 3.74
C VAL A 68 1.36 2.25 4.88
N LEU A 69 1.77 2.83 6.00
CA LEU A 69 0.86 3.17 7.10
C LEU A 69 0.21 4.52 6.81
N LEU A 70 -1.11 4.58 6.90
CA LEU A 70 -1.90 5.80 6.76
C LEU A 70 -2.74 6.01 8.03
N PRO A 71 -2.29 6.89 8.94
CA PRO A 71 -3.13 7.37 10.03
C PRO A 71 -4.31 8.18 9.48
N TYR A 72 -5.44 8.15 10.18
CA TYR A 72 -6.62 8.96 9.89
C TYR A 72 -7.28 9.43 11.19
N ASP A 73 -8.12 10.46 11.09
CA ASP A 73 -8.95 10.94 12.19
C ASP A 73 -10.42 10.97 11.74
N CYS A 74 -11.28 10.21 12.42
CA CYS A 74 -12.72 10.17 12.13
C CYS A 74 -13.54 11.18 12.92
N SER A 75 -12.88 12.00 13.78
CA SER A 75 -13.55 12.98 14.64
C SER A 75 -13.64 14.38 14.05
N VAL A 76 -12.99 14.61 12.91
CA VAL A 76 -12.97 15.89 12.16
C VAL A 76 -14.25 16.12 11.39
#